data_AF-A0A7K2WN95-F1
#
_entry.id   AF-A0A7K2WN95-F1
#
_cell.length_a   1.000
_cell.length_b   1.000
_cell.length_c   1.000
_cell.angle_alpha   90.00
_cell.angle_beta   90.00
_cell.angle_gamma   90.00
#
_symmetry.space_group_name_H-M   'P 1'
#
loop_
_entity.id
_entity.type
_entity.pdbx_description
1 polymer ?
#
loop_
_entity_poly.entity_id
_entity_poly.type
_entity_poly.pdbx_seq_one_letter_code
_entity_poly.pdbx_strand_id
1 'polypeptide(L)'
;ERGARRNDPQGSHGAQAPAGRGPSGPALNLRSPAHRTERELLKLALQRPELVSPAFDAYGSDEFTAQPYAAVRRAIEDAGGAEQGVGAAFEYLARVRDAAPNDAVRAMVTELAVEVFHGKTIDETYAGEQLVQVRLRAVDLRIRDVTGTLTRLGTHSDPEHYAAVQNELWVLQQYGQSLRNQGAAAL
;
A
#
# COMPACT_ATOMS: atom_id res chain seq x y z
N GLU A 1 74.67 -9.85 -12.58
CA GLU A 1 73.79 -8.66 -12.55
C GLU A 1 72.40 -9.08 -12.09
N ARG A 2 71.74 -8.24 -11.26
CA ARG A 2 70.27 -7.96 -11.12
C ARG A 2 69.31 -9.10 -11.53
N GLY A 3 68.31 -9.54 -10.77
CA GLY A 3 67.59 -9.06 -9.58
C GLY A 3 66.40 -10.02 -9.38
N ALA A 4 66.04 -10.34 -8.13
CA ALA A 4 64.86 -9.80 -7.46
C ALA A 4 63.52 -10.57 -7.67
N ARG A 5 63.07 -11.22 -6.58
CA ARG A 5 61.68 -11.23 -6.03
C ARG A 5 60.64 -12.09 -6.77
N ARG A 6 59.62 -12.72 -6.17
CA ARG A 6 59.12 -12.87 -4.78
C ARG A 6 57.86 -13.79 -4.86
N ASN A 7 57.70 -14.64 -3.85
CA ASN A 7 56.45 -14.87 -3.08
C ASN A 7 55.21 -15.50 -3.76
N ASP A 8 54.96 -16.77 -3.40
CA ASP A 8 53.61 -17.35 -3.18
C ASP A 8 52.84 -16.60 -2.07
N PRO A 9 51.60 -16.97 -1.67
CA PRO A 9 50.42 -17.49 -2.39
C PRO A 9 49.14 -16.64 -2.06
N GLN A 10 48.12 -16.63 -2.92
CA GLN A 10 46.81 -16.04 -2.57
C GLN A 10 45.73 -16.79 -3.37
N GLY A 11 44.77 -17.50 -2.77
CA GLY A 11 44.02 -17.16 -1.57
C GLY A 11 42.86 -16.25 -1.94
N SER A 12 41.97 -16.71 -2.83
CA SER A 12 40.79 -15.95 -3.25
C SER A 12 39.52 -16.72 -2.84
N HIS A 13 39.16 -16.57 -1.58
CA HIS A 13 37.79 -16.76 -1.12
C HIS A 13 36.95 -15.70 -1.81
N GLY A 14 36.25 -16.09 -2.88
CA GLY A 14 35.22 -15.27 -3.50
C GLY A 14 34.07 -15.12 -2.52
N ALA A 15 34.14 -14.08 -1.70
CA ALA A 15 33.07 -13.65 -0.83
C ALA A 15 31.80 -13.46 -1.67
N GLN A 16 30.78 -14.23 -1.30
CA GLN A 16 29.41 -14.07 -1.76
C GLN A 16 28.96 -12.63 -1.55
N ALA A 17 28.71 -11.91 -2.64
CA ALA A 17 27.90 -10.70 -2.58
C ALA A 17 26.46 -11.14 -2.23
N PRO A 18 25.82 -10.60 -1.18
CA PRO A 18 24.43 -10.89 -0.93
C PRO A 18 23.63 -10.24 -2.06
N ALA A 19 23.07 -11.07 -2.94
CA ALA A 19 22.00 -10.63 -3.83
C ALA A 19 20.93 -9.96 -2.97
N GLY A 20 20.65 -8.68 -3.28
CA GLY A 20 19.69 -7.87 -2.55
C GLY A 20 18.43 -8.67 -2.30
N ARG A 21 18.09 -8.84 -1.02
CA ARG A 21 16.87 -9.51 -0.60
C ARG A 21 15.72 -8.65 -1.10
N GLY A 22 15.12 -9.05 -2.22
CA GLY A 22 13.88 -8.46 -2.71
C GLY A 22 12.83 -8.45 -1.58
N PRO A 23 11.81 -7.59 -1.67
CA PRO A 23 10.80 -7.47 -0.62
C PRO A 23 10.28 -8.86 -0.25
N SER A 24 10.58 -9.28 0.97
CA SER A 24 10.22 -10.59 1.49
C SER A 24 8.78 -10.51 1.96
N GLY A 25 7.87 -10.62 1.01
CA GLY A 25 6.44 -10.81 1.24
C GLY A 25 5.86 -11.75 0.21
N PRO A 26 4.60 -12.16 0.40
CA PRO A 26 3.90 -12.99 -0.57
C PRO A 26 3.99 -12.36 -1.95
N ALA A 27 4.29 -13.18 -2.97
CA ALA A 27 4.34 -12.71 -4.35
C ALA A 27 3.00 -12.08 -4.76
N LEU A 28 3.06 -10.99 -5.53
CA LEU A 28 1.87 -10.34 -6.08
C LEU A 28 1.03 -11.35 -6.88
N ASN A 29 -0.17 -11.65 -6.39
CA ASN A 29 -1.13 -12.43 -7.16
C ASN A 29 -1.88 -11.53 -8.14
N LEU A 30 -1.37 -11.42 -9.37
CA LEU A 30 -1.97 -10.58 -10.43
C LEU A 30 -3.41 -10.97 -10.81
N ARG A 31 -3.86 -12.17 -10.44
CA ARG A 31 -5.24 -12.63 -10.66
C ARG A 31 -6.18 -12.25 -9.52
N SER A 32 -5.67 -11.75 -8.39
CA SER A 32 -6.48 -11.29 -7.26
C SER A 32 -7.30 -10.05 -7.64
N PRO A 33 -8.64 -10.07 -7.51
CA PRO A 33 -9.46 -8.88 -7.70
C PRO A 33 -9.07 -7.73 -6.75
N ALA A 34 -8.67 -8.04 -5.51
CA ALA A 34 -8.24 -7.04 -4.53
C ALA A 34 -6.98 -6.30 -5.01
N HIS A 35 -5.96 -7.04 -5.46
CA HIS A 35 -4.74 -6.43 -5.97
C HIS A 35 -4.96 -5.65 -7.27
N ARG A 36 -5.95 -6.03 -8.10
CA ARG A 36 -6.34 -5.20 -9.24
C ARG A 36 -6.91 -3.86 -8.79
N THR A 37 -7.86 -3.84 -7.85
CA THR A 37 -8.41 -2.58 -7.31
C THR A 37 -7.32 -1.72 -6.66
N GLU A 38 -6.46 -2.31 -5.83
CA GLU A 38 -5.33 -1.61 -5.20
C GLU A 38 -4.40 -0.98 -6.25
N ARG A 39 -4.11 -1.72 -7.33
CA ARG A 39 -3.30 -1.22 -8.45
C ARG A 39 -3.97 -0.04 -9.15
N GLU A 40 -5.25 -0.15 -9.51
CA GLU A 40 -5.98 0.95 -10.14
C GLU A 40 -6.03 2.19 -9.24
N LEU A 41 -6.21 2.00 -7.93
CA LEU A 41 -6.20 3.11 -6.97
C LEU A 41 -4.84 3.80 -6.88
N LEU A 42 -3.74 3.04 -6.87
CA LEU A 42 -2.39 3.64 -6.91
C LEU A 42 -2.12 4.37 -8.22
N LYS A 43 -2.61 3.85 -9.36
CA LYS A 43 -2.53 4.57 -10.63
C LYS A 43 -3.29 5.88 -10.58
N LEU A 44 -4.49 5.90 -10.00
CA LEU A 44 -5.26 7.14 -9.80
C LEU A 44 -4.47 8.14 -8.95
N ALA A 45 -3.92 7.71 -7.81
CA ALA A 45 -3.14 8.58 -6.92
C ALA A 45 -1.85 9.14 -7.55
N LEU A 46 -1.26 8.43 -8.52
CA LEU A 46 -0.04 8.86 -9.21
C LEU A 46 -0.32 9.69 -10.47
N GLN A 47 -1.38 9.35 -11.22
CA GLN A 47 -1.66 9.93 -12.54
C GLN A 47 -2.76 10.98 -12.52
N ARG A 48 -3.79 10.80 -11.69
CA ARG A 48 -5.01 11.62 -11.60
C ARG A 48 -5.37 11.93 -10.13
N PRO A 49 -4.43 12.48 -9.33
CA PRO A 49 -4.61 12.70 -7.90
C PRO A 49 -5.84 13.57 -7.58
N GLU A 50 -6.27 14.43 -8.50
CA GLU A 50 -7.46 15.27 -8.37
C GLU A 50 -8.77 14.48 -8.27
N LEU A 51 -8.79 13.22 -8.72
CA LEU A 51 -9.99 12.36 -8.64
C LEU A 51 -10.10 11.60 -7.32
N VAL A 52 -9.02 11.55 -6.53
CA VAL A 52 -8.96 10.71 -5.31
C VAL A 52 -8.56 11.48 -4.06
N SER A 53 -8.00 12.68 -4.19
CA SER A 53 -7.64 13.53 -3.05
C SER A 53 -8.84 14.37 -2.58
N PRO A 54 -9.02 14.59 -1.27
CA PRO A 54 -8.16 14.18 -0.17
C PRO A 54 -8.44 12.75 0.34
N ALA A 55 -9.46 12.05 -0.17
CA ALA A 55 -9.91 10.78 0.37
C ALA A 55 -8.80 9.72 0.43
N PHE A 56 -8.00 9.58 -0.65
CA PHE A 56 -6.86 8.65 -0.70
C PHE A 56 -5.82 8.90 0.39
N ASP A 57 -5.58 10.16 0.75
CA ASP A 57 -4.55 10.51 1.73
C ASP A 57 -4.93 10.08 3.15
N ALA A 58 -6.22 9.85 3.40
CA ALA A 58 -6.72 9.25 4.64
C ALA A 58 -6.58 7.72 4.70
N TYR A 59 -6.06 7.06 3.65
CA TYR A 59 -5.84 5.60 3.65
C TYR A 59 -4.49 5.26 4.26
N GLY A 60 -4.47 4.32 5.19
CA GLY A 60 -3.22 3.75 5.72
C GLY A 60 -2.55 2.81 4.72
N SER A 61 -1.24 2.59 4.85
CA SER A 61 -0.54 1.57 4.05
C SER A 61 -0.99 0.14 4.37
N ASP A 62 -1.50 -0.07 5.59
CA ASP A 62 -2.05 -1.34 6.08
C ASP A 62 -3.40 -1.70 5.42
N GLU A 63 -4.05 -0.76 4.74
CA GLU A 63 -5.24 -1.02 3.93
C GLU A 63 -4.92 -1.70 2.58
N PHE A 64 -3.65 -1.72 2.18
CA PHE A 64 -3.17 -2.37 0.97
C PHE A 64 -2.63 -3.77 1.30
N THR A 65 -3.34 -4.80 0.83
CA THR A 65 -3.05 -6.19 1.18
C THR A 65 -1.82 -6.77 0.47
N ALA A 66 -1.45 -6.20 -0.69
CA ALA A 66 -0.19 -6.50 -1.37
C ALA A 66 0.96 -5.68 -0.80
N GLN A 67 2.00 -6.35 -0.25
CA GLN A 67 3.16 -5.66 0.34
C GLN A 67 3.83 -4.64 -0.62
N PRO A 68 4.02 -4.93 -1.93
CA PRO A 68 4.59 -3.93 -2.84
C PRO A 68 3.70 -2.69 -3.02
N TYR A 69 2.37 -2.85 -3.02
CA TYR A 69 1.42 -1.75 -3.13
C TYR A 69 1.34 -0.93 -1.85
N ALA A 70 1.41 -1.58 -0.68
CA ALA A 70 1.56 -0.89 0.60
C ALA A 70 2.83 -0.02 0.64
N ALA A 71 3.94 -0.52 0.09
CA ALA A 71 5.19 0.24 0.00
C ALA A 71 5.09 1.45 -0.94
N VAL A 72 4.35 1.34 -2.06
CA VAL A 72 4.05 2.48 -2.94
C VAL A 72 3.15 3.50 -2.23
N ARG A 73 2.08 3.05 -1.55
CA ARG A 73 1.20 3.93 -0.76
C ARG A 73 2.01 4.70 0.27
N ARG A 74 2.94 4.04 0.96
CA ARG A 74 3.83 4.68 1.93
C ARG A 74 4.76 5.70 1.28
N ALA A 75 5.34 5.40 0.13
CA ALA A 75 6.17 6.36 -0.61
C ALA A 75 5.37 7.61 -1.02
N ILE A 76 4.08 7.47 -1.38
CA ILE A 76 3.18 8.61 -1.64
C ILE A 76 2.95 9.42 -0.36
N GLU A 77 2.72 8.76 0.77
CA GLU A 77 2.58 9.41 2.09
C GLU A 77 3.83 10.23 2.45
N ASP A 78 5.01 9.61 2.34
CA ASP A 78 6.30 10.22 2.67
C ASP A 78 6.65 11.40 1.72
N ALA A 79 6.07 11.43 0.51
CA ALA A 79 6.18 12.55 -0.43
C ALA A 79 5.20 13.72 -0.15
N GLY A 80 4.38 13.58 0.90
CA GLY A 80 3.40 14.59 1.35
C GLY A 80 1.96 14.31 0.93
N GLY A 81 1.65 13.11 0.42
CA GLY A 81 0.31 12.73 -0.04
C GLY A 81 0.04 13.01 -1.52
N ALA A 82 -1.04 12.41 -2.04
CA ALA A 82 -1.50 12.56 -3.40
C ALA A 82 -1.98 13.99 -3.71
N GLU A 83 -2.45 14.73 -2.70
CA GLU A 83 -2.82 16.15 -2.84
C GLU A 83 -1.70 16.99 -3.49
N GLN A 84 -0.44 16.64 -3.21
CA GLN A 84 0.73 17.31 -3.78
C GLN A 84 0.82 17.24 -5.31
N GLY A 85 0.12 16.28 -5.92
CA GLY A 85 0.07 16.10 -7.36
C GLY A 85 -0.99 16.94 -8.08
N VAL A 86 -1.96 17.53 -7.36
CA VAL A 86 -3.16 18.21 -7.94
C VAL A 86 -2.81 19.48 -8.76
N GLY A 87 -1.57 19.98 -8.69
CA GLY A 87 -1.08 21.06 -9.56
C GLY A 87 0.36 20.94 -10.02
N ALA A 88 1.07 19.89 -9.59
CA ALA A 88 2.53 19.76 -9.76
C ALA A 88 2.94 18.32 -10.06
N ALA A 89 2.26 17.67 -11.01
CA ALA A 89 2.41 16.24 -11.29
C ALA A 89 3.86 15.77 -11.49
N PHE A 90 4.68 16.51 -12.24
CA PHE A 90 6.07 16.13 -12.50
C PHE A 90 6.94 16.15 -11.22
N GLU A 91 6.86 17.23 -10.44
CA GLU A 91 7.62 17.37 -9.19
C GLU A 91 7.13 16.39 -8.13
N TYR A 92 5.82 16.14 -8.09
CA TYR A 92 5.20 15.15 -7.23
C TYR A 92 5.73 13.74 -7.53
N LEU A 93 5.70 13.29 -8.80
CA LEU A 93 6.20 11.97 -9.16
C LEU A 93 7.70 11.81 -8.88
N ALA A 94 8.50 12.86 -9.04
CA ALA A 94 9.90 12.85 -8.63
C ALA A 94 10.04 12.63 -7.11
N ARG A 95 9.29 13.39 -6.29
CA ARG A 95 9.28 13.24 -4.83
C ARG A 95 8.84 11.85 -4.37
N VAL A 96 7.79 11.28 -4.96
CA VAL A 96 7.34 9.90 -4.65
C VAL A 96 8.42 8.88 -4.98
N ARG A 97 9.11 9.04 -6.12
CA ARG A 97 10.23 8.16 -6.49
C ARG A 97 11.41 8.32 -5.56
N ASP A 98 11.71 9.52 -5.08
CA ASP A 98 12.80 9.78 -4.13
C ASP A 98 12.49 9.22 -2.73
N ALA A 99 11.23 9.24 -2.33
CA ALA A 99 10.75 8.65 -1.08
C ALA A 99 10.70 7.10 -1.11
N ALA A 100 10.82 6.48 -2.29
CA ALA A 100 10.78 5.02 -2.41
C ALA A 100 11.92 4.35 -1.62
N PRO A 101 11.64 3.35 -0.76
CA PRO A 101 12.63 2.77 0.15
C PRO A 101 13.69 1.90 -0.55
N ASN A 102 13.45 1.50 -1.80
CA ASN A 102 14.36 0.71 -2.61
C ASN A 102 14.01 0.83 -4.10
N ASP A 103 14.89 0.32 -4.96
CA ASP A 103 14.72 0.43 -6.42
C ASP A 103 13.55 -0.39 -6.96
N ALA A 104 13.13 -1.46 -6.28
CA ALA A 104 11.94 -2.21 -6.68
C ALA A 104 10.66 -1.38 -6.53
N VAL A 105 10.51 -0.66 -5.42
CA VAL A 105 9.38 0.27 -5.23
C VAL A 105 9.48 1.45 -6.19
N ARG A 106 10.69 1.98 -6.43
CA ARG A 106 10.93 3.06 -7.41
C ARG A 106 10.52 2.67 -8.83
N ALA A 107 10.86 1.45 -9.24
CA ALA A 107 10.45 0.90 -10.53
C ALA A 107 8.92 0.75 -10.61
N MET A 108 8.29 0.25 -9.54
CA MET A 108 6.83 0.10 -9.48
C MET A 108 6.10 1.45 -9.55
N VAL A 109 6.57 2.49 -8.86
CA VAL A 109 6.02 3.84 -9.00
C VAL A 109 6.10 4.31 -10.45
N THR A 110 7.24 4.09 -11.10
CA THR A 110 7.47 4.51 -12.49
C THR A 110 6.52 3.77 -13.45
N GLU A 111 6.32 2.47 -13.23
CA GLU A 111 5.38 1.64 -13.98
C GLU A 111 3.94 2.11 -13.79
N LEU A 112 3.50 2.27 -12.53
CA LEU A 112 2.15 2.71 -12.19
C LEU A 112 1.85 4.14 -12.62
N ALA A 113 2.85 5.00 -12.76
CA ALA A 113 2.68 6.38 -13.21
C ALA A 113 2.36 6.50 -14.71
N VAL A 114 2.52 5.43 -15.49
CA VAL A 114 2.26 5.43 -16.94
C VAL A 114 1.38 4.28 -17.41
N GLU A 115 1.10 3.31 -16.55
CA GLU A 115 0.25 2.19 -16.90
C GLU A 115 -1.18 2.65 -17.24
N VAL A 116 -1.73 2.11 -18.32
CA VAL A 116 -3.10 2.37 -18.75
C VAL A 116 -4.10 1.81 -17.73
N PHE A 117 -5.15 2.57 -17.45
CA PHE A 117 -6.25 2.11 -16.60
C PHE A 117 -7.03 0.95 -17.22
N HIS A 118 -7.60 0.10 -16.37
CA HIS A 118 -8.51 -0.95 -16.83
C HIS A 118 -9.87 -0.38 -17.24
N GLY A 119 -10.29 0.72 -16.61
CA GLY A 119 -11.53 1.43 -16.93
C GLY A 119 -11.48 2.11 -18.31
N LYS A 120 -12.63 2.18 -18.98
CA LYS A 120 -12.76 2.91 -20.26
C LYS A 120 -12.84 4.42 -20.07
N THR A 121 -13.51 4.84 -19.00
CA THR A 121 -13.65 6.24 -18.59
C THR A 121 -13.08 6.38 -17.19
N ILE A 122 -12.20 7.36 -17.00
CA ILE A 122 -11.51 7.61 -15.74
C ILE A 122 -12.02 8.93 -15.19
N ASP A 123 -13.15 8.83 -14.49
CA ASP A 123 -13.89 9.92 -13.87
C ASP A 123 -14.03 9.71 -12.36
N GLU A 124 -14.75 10.62 -11.69
CA GLU A 124 -14.99 10.58 -10.24
C GLU A 124 -15.75 9.32 -9.81
N THR A 125 -16.60 8.77 -10.69
CA THR A 125 -17.34 7.52 -10.40
C THR A 125 -16.37 6.35 -10.35
N TYR A 126 -15.52 6.22 -11.38
CA TYR A 126 -14.50 5.18 -11.43
C TYR A 126 -13.53 5.27 -10.23
N ALA A 127 -13.09 6.47 -9.90
CA ALA A 127 -12.19 6.72 -8.78
C ALA A 127 -12.85 6.39 -7.43
N GLY A 128 -14.09 6.84 -7.23
CA GLY A 128 -14.89 6.54 -6.05
C GLY A 128 -15.10 5.04 -5.85
N GLU A 129 -15.34 4.28 -6.92
CA GLU A 129 -15.44 2.81 -6.85
C GLU A 129 -14.13 2.18 -6.36
N GLN A 130 -12.96 2.59 -6.87
CA GLN A 130 -11.68 2.01 -6.44
C GLN A 130 -11.40 2.31 -4.96
N LEU A 131 -11.62 3.56 -4.53
CA LEU A 131 -11.48 3.98 -3.14
C LEU A 131 -12.34 3.10 -2.22
N VAL A 132 -13.66 3.07 -2.47
CA VAL A 132 -14.63 2.31 -1.64
C VAL A 132 -14.28 0.83 -1.59
N GLN A 133 -13.89 0.23 -2.71
CA GLN A 133 -13.55 -1.18 -2.78
C GLN A 133 -12.27 -1.53 -2.01
N VAL A 134 -11.27 -0.65 -1.96
CA VAL A 134 -10.09 -0.84 -1.08
C VAL A 134 -10.50 -0.69 0.39
N ARG A 135 -11.21 0.39 0.74
CA ARG A 135 -11.65 0.67 2.11
C ARG A 135 -12.53 -0.43 2.68
N LEU A 136 -13.50 -0.93 1.91
CA LEU A 136 -14.39 -2.02 2.33
C LEU A 136 -13.60 -3.28 2.69
N ARG A 137 -12.56 -3.62 1.93
CA ARG A 137 -11.72 -4.79 2.22
C ARG A 137 -10.91 -4.61 3.49
N ALA A 138 -10.35 -3.42 3.71
CA ALA A 138 -9.65 -3.08 4.95
C ALA A 138 -10.60 -3.16 6.16
N VAL A 139 -11.81 -2.61 6.05
CA VAL A 139 -12.85 -2.69 7.08
C VAL A 139 -13.26 -4.14 7.35
N ASP A 140 -13.50 -4.94 6.31
CA ASP A 140 -13.86 -6.36 6.46
C ASP A 140 -12.74 -7.17 7.13
N LEU A 141 -11.47 -6.87 6.85
CA LEU A 141 -10.32 -7.46 7.54
C LEU A 141 -10.29 -7.05 9.01
N ARG A 142 -10.44 -5.77 9.31
CA ARG A 142 -10.45 -5.27 10.70
C ARG A 142 -11.60 -5.87 11.51
N ILE A 143 -12.79 -5.99 10.92
CA ILE A 143 -13.95 -6.66 11.55
C ILE A 143 -13.60 -8.10 11.94
N ARG A 144 -12.94 -8.86 11.05
CA ARG A 144 -12.52 -10.24 11.35
C ARG A 144 -11.52 -10.28 12.51
N ASP A 145 -10.55 -9.37 12.53
CA ASP A 145 -9.52 -9.31 13.59
C ASP A 145 -10.11 -8.94 14.95
N VAL A 146 -10.99 -7.94 14.98
CA VAL A 146 -11.71 -7.51 16.18
C VAL A 146 -12.63 -8.62 16.70
N THR A 147 -13.35 -9.30 15.80
CA THR A 147 -14.19 -10.46 16.17
C THR A 147 -13.36 -11.62 16.76
N GLY A 148 -12.21 -11.92 16.15
CA GLY A 148 -11.27 -12.91 16.67
C GLY A 148 -10.73 -12.52 18.05
N THR A 149 -10.50 -11.23 18.28
CA THR A 149 -10.08 -10.70 19.58
C THR A 149 -11.18 -10.85 20.63
N LEU A 150 -12.43 -10.50 20.32
CA LEU A 150 -13.57 -10.71 21.22
C LEU A 150 -13.75 -12.18 21.60
N THR A 151 -13.60 -13.08 20.63
CA THR A 151 -13.74 -14.52 20.88
C THR A 151 -12.65 -15.05 21.84
N ARG A 152 -11.42 -14.51 21.74
CA ARG A 152 -10.31 -14.89 22.64
C ARG A 152 -10.39 -14.26 24.03
N LEU A 153 -10.89 -13.03 24.15
CA LEU A 153 -11.07 -12.36 25.44
C LEU A 153 -12.01 -13.14 26.37
N GLY A 154 -13.01 -13.83 25.80
CA GLY A 154 -13.93 -14.69 26.55
C GLY A 154 -14.71 -13.93 27.61
N THR A 155 -15.27 -14.63 28.59
CA THR A 155 -16.07 -14.05 29.68
C THR A 155 -15.25 -13.61 30.90
N HIS A 156 -13.93 -13.81 30.89
CA HIS A 156 -13.04 -13.53 32.04
C HIS A 156 -12.24 -12.23 31.88
N SER A 157 -12.42 -11.52 30.76
CA SER A 157 -11.80 -10.21 30.53
C SER A 157 -12.48 -9.11 31.34
N ASP A 158 -11.72 -8.05 31.61
CA ASP A 158 -12.24 -6.80 32.17
C ASP A 158 -13.47 -6.29 31.39
N PRO A 159 -14.63 -6.05 32.05
CA PRO A 159 -15.85 -5.58 31.40
C PRO A 159 -15.68 -4.30 30.58
N GLU A 160 -14.84 -3.36 31.05
CA GLU A 160 -14.61 -2.10 30.32
C GLU A 160 -13.86 -2.33 29.01
N HIS A 161 -12.80 -3.14 29.05
CA HIS A 161 -12.06 -3.53 27.85
C HIS A 161 -12.94 -4.29 26.85
N TYR A 162 -13.76 -5.22 27.34
CA TYR A 162 -14.68 -5.97 26.48
C TYR A 162 -15.72 -5.06 25.79
N ALA A 163 -16.31 -4.13 26.55
CA ALA A 163 -17.26 -3.15 26.00
C ALA A 163 -16.61 -2.23 24.95
N ALA A 164 -15.35 -1.83 25.15
CA ALA A 164 -14.62 -1.01 24.19
C ALA A 164 -14.42 -1.73 22.85
N VAL A 165 -14.01 -3.00 22.87
CA VAL A 165 -13.81 -3.81 21.65
C VAL A 165 -15.14 -4.11 20.95
N GLN A 166 -16.24 -4.31 21.70
CA GLN A 166 -17.58 -4.44 21.12
C GLN A 166 -18.03 -3.15 20.41
N ASN A 167 -17.79 -2.00 21.03
CA ASN A 167 -18.11 -0.71 20.43
C ASN A 167 -17.32 -0.48 19.14
N GLU A 168 -16.02 -0.80 19.14
CA GLU A 168 -15.20 -0.76 17.92
C GLU A 168 -15.79 -1.62 16.80
N LEU A 169 -16.18 -2.87 17.12
CA LEU A 169 -16.80 -3.77 16.15
C LEU A 169 -18.09 -3.18 15.57
N TRP A 170 -18.95 -2.62 16.41
CA TRP A 170 -20.22 -2.01 15.99
C TRP A 170 -19.98 -0.80 15.07
N VAL A 171 -19.02 0.08 15.41
CA VAL A 171 -18.64 1.23 14.58
C VAL A 171 -18.13 0.77 13.22
N LEU A 172 -17.26 -0.24 13.17
CA LEU A 172 -16.74 -0.78 11.92
C LEU A 172 -17.84 -1.39 11.03
N GLN A 173 -18.78 -2.11 11.63
CA GLN A 173 -19.93 -2.68 10.91
C GLN A 173 -20.81 -1.59 10.32
N GLN A 174 -21.11 -0.54 11.09
CA GLN A 174 -21.89 0.59 10.62
C GLN A 174 -21.17 1.34 9.50
N TYR A 175 -19.86 1.53 9.62
CA TYR A 175 -19.05 2.15 8.58
C TYR A 175 -19.02 1.32 7.30
N GLY A 176 -18.79 0.00 7.40
CA GLY A 176 -18.86 -0.91 6.26
C GLY A 176 -20.23 -0.91 5.59
N GLN A 177 -21.32 -0.77 6.36
CA GLN A 177 -22.66 -0.65 5.79
C GLN A 177 -22.88 0.70 5.07
N SER A 178 -22.36 1.79 5.64
CA SER A 178 -22.40 3.12 5.03
C SER A 178 -21.70 3.13 3.67
N LEU A 179 -20.49 2.56 3.58
CA LEU A 179 -19.75 2.42 2.33
C LEU A 179 -20.51 1.62 1.27
N ARG A 180 -21.21 0.54 1.64
CA ARG A 180 -22.03 -0.25 0.70
C ARG A 180 -23.27 0.50 0.21
N ASN A 181 -23.86 1.33 1.06
CA ASN A 181 -25.11 2.05 0.76
C ASN A 181 -24.88 3.37 0.02
N GLN A 182 -23.81 4.08 0.37
CA GLN A 182 -23.55 5.46 -0.07
C GLN A 182 -22.32 5.58 -0.98
N GLY A 183 -21.51 4.52 -1.09
CA GLY A 183 -20.32 4.52 -1.93
C GLY A 183 -19.31 5.58 -1.49
N ALA A 184 -18.82 6.35 -2.45
CA ALA A 184 -17.77 7.35 -2.21
C ALA A 184 -18.21 8.50 -1.30
N ALA A 185 -19.53 8.75 -1.17
CA ALA A 185 -20.05 9.77 -0.27
C ALA A 185 -19.88 9.43 1.23
N ALA A 186 -19.52 8.18 1.56
CA ALA A 186 -19.24 7.73 2.92
C ALA A 186 -17.74 7.71 3.27
N LEU A 187 -16.87 8.16 2.38
CA LEU A 187 -15.43 8.31 2.62
C LEU A 187 -15.13 9.66 3.29
#